data_AF-A0A0V1AL64-F1
#
_entry.id   AF-A0A0V1AL64-F1
#
_cell.length_a   1.000
_cell.length_b   1.000
_cell.length_c   1.000
_cell.angle_alpha   90.00
_cell.angle_beta   90.00
_cell.angle_gamma   90.00
#
_symmetry.space_group_name_H-M   'P 1'
#
loop_
_entity.id
_entity.type
_entity.pdbx_description
1 polymer ?
#
loop_
_entity_poly.entity_id
_entity_poly.type
_entity_poly.pdbx_seq_one_letter_code
_entity_poly.pdbx_strand_id
1 'polypeptide(L)'
;MKRLTRKFTNSSLILYRAVVYKAPAQNIGKALIAGPAPVAWQNTPDLTQFNNNHAVYKPLEHVIAADNRNKFIAYNNIPPDIPKVKTKSNNKGVLMMNPGNEDEAAWIVHTIPGFPKALTGYVFPPAEIQKGHLFICLTIKESEIDA
;
A
#
# COMPACT_ATOMS: atom_id res chain seq x y z
N MET A 1 15.43 6.61 20.94
CA MET A 1 15.04 5.75 19.79
C MET A 1 15.57 6.37 18.51
N LYS A 2 16.51 5.72 17.82
CA LYS A 2 17.05 6.21 16.54
C LYS A 2 15.97 6.06 15.46
N ARG A 3 15.35 7.18 15.06
CA ARG A 3 14.43 7.26 13.92
C ARG A 3 15.29 7.06 12.67
N LEU A 4 15.20 5.91 12.02
CA LEU A 4 15.94 5.67 10.79
C LEU A 4 15.45 6.66 9.72
N THR A 5 16.36 7.54 9.31
CA THR A 5 16.29 8.50 8.22
C THR A 5 16.37 7.85 6.83
N ARG A 6 15.97 6.58 6.68
CA ARG A 6 15.51 6.08 5.38
C ARG A 6 14.16 6.72 5.11
N LYS A 7 14.26 8.00 4.78
CA LYS A 7 13.24 8.88 4.27
C LYS A 7 12.60 8.16 3.08
N PHE A 8 11.46 7.52 3.31
CA PHE A 8 10.55 7.03 2.27
C PHE A 8 10.23 8.13 1.23
N THR A 9 10.43 9.40 1.59
CA THR A 9 10.29 10.63 0.79
C THR A 9 11.00 10.72 -0.57
N ASN A 10 11.79 9.76 -1.03
CA ASN A 10 12.44 9.86 -2.35
C ASN A 10 12.74 8.51 -3.00
N SER A 11 12.08 7.44 -2.57
CA SER A 11 12.23 6.16 -3.26
C SER A 11 11.44 6.22 -4.57
N SER A 12 12.17 6.16 -5.69
CA SER A 12 11.74 5.37 -6.86
C SER A 12 11.08 4.07 -6.38
N LEU A 13 10.30 3.38 -7.22
CA LEU A 13 9.54 2.16 -6.90
C LEU A 13 10.34 1.00 -6.25
N ILE A 14 11.62 1.21 -5.97
CA ILE A 14 12.51 0.62 -4.95
C ILE A 14 11.88 0.58 -3.54
N LEU A 15 10.81 -0.18 -3.36
CA LEU A 15 10.39 -0.73 -2.07
C LEU A 15 10.48 -2.24 -2.18
N TYR A 16 11.71 -2.76 -2.13
CA TYR A 16 11.98 -4.19 -2.10
C TYR A 16 11.31 -4.79 -0.85
N ARG A 17 10.09 -5.32 -1.07
CA ARG A 17 9.30 -6.21 -0.22
C ARG A 17 9.17 -5.76 1.24
N ALA A 18 8.02 -5.22 1.60
CA ALA A 18 7.69 -4.85 2.97
C ALA A 18 6.43 -5.55 3.48
N VAL A 19 6.44 -5.92 4.76
CA VAL A 19 5.24 -6.29 5.52
C VAL A 19 4.97 -5.18 6.52
N VAL A 20 3.75 -4.64 6.52
CA VAL A 20 3.35 -3.57 7.44
C VAL A 20 2.17 -4.05 8.28
N TYR A 21 2.31 -3.93 9.59
CA TYR A 21 1.28 -4.24 10.56
C TYR A 21 0.83 -2.96 11.29
N LYS A 22 -0.45 -2.63 11.15
CA LYS A 22 -1.14 -1.63 11.97
C LYS A 22 -1.84 -2.36 13.11
N ALA A 23 -1.54 -1.99 14.35
CA ALA A 23 -2.27 -2.50 15.51
C ALA A 23 -3.65 -1.79 15.68
N PRO A 24 -4.61 -2.43 16.36
CA PRO A 24 -5.87 -1.80 16.76
C PRO A 24 -5.62 -0.47 17.49
N ALA A 25 -6.39 0.56 17.15
CA ALA A 25 -6.31 1.90 17.75
C ALA A 25 -4.93 2.61 17.67
N GLN A 26 -3.99 2.08 16.86
CA GLN A 26 -2.68 2.68 16.63
C GLN A 26 -2.59 3.20 15.21
N ASN A 27 -2.27 4.48 15.04
CA ASN A 27 -2.06 5.06 13.72
C ASN A 27 -0.64 4.78 13.19
N ILE A 28 0.32 4.63 14.11
CA ILE A 28 1.68 4.19 13.83
C ILE A 28 1.70 2.66 13.81
N GLY A 29 2.14 2.10 12.69
CA GLY A 29 2.35 0.67 12.51
C GLY A 29 3.79 0.23 12.78
N LYS A 30 4.02 -1.04 12.48
CA LYS A 30 5.34 -1.68 12.41
C LYS A 30 5.58 -2.16 10.99
N ALA A 31 6.76 -1.92 10.44
CA ALA A 31 7.16 -2.44 9.14
C ALA A 31 8.39 -3.34 9.28
N LEU A 32 8.35 -4.46 8.56
CA LEU A 32 9.50 -5.30 8.26
C LEU A 32 9.83 -5.08 6.79
N ILE A 33 11.03 -4.59 6.49
CA ILE A 33 11.46 -4.22 5.13
C ILE A 33 12.60 -5.17 4.75
N ALA A 34 12.49 -5.86 3.62
CA ALA A 34 13.55 -6.75 3.17
C ALA A 34 14.86 -5.98 2.96
N GLY A 35 15.97 -6.60 3.34
CA GLY A 35 17.30 -5.99 3.27
C GLY A 35 18.36 -6.85 3.95
N PRO A 36 19.62 -6.39 3.98
CA PRO A 36 20.71 -7.09 4.66
C PRO A 36 20.38 -7.31 6.14
N ALA A 37 20.66 -8.52 6.64
CA ALA A 37 20.40 -8.87 8.03
C ALA A 37 21.28 -8.07 9.02
N PRO A 38 20.81 -7.83 10.26
CA PRO A 38 19.52 -8.23 10.81
C PRO A 38 18.39 -7.26 10.44
N VAL A 39 17.29 -7.80 9.90
CA VAL A 39 16.05 -7.04 9.67
C VAL A 39 15.20 -7.08 10.93
N ALA A 40 14.90 -5.92 11.50
CA ALA A 40 14.03 -5.78 12.67
C ALA A 40 12.75 -4.99 12.32
N TRP A 41 11.69 -5.20 13.10
CA TRP A 41 10.47 -4.39 13.01
C TRP A 41 10.74 -2.93 13.38
N GLN A 42 10.33 -2.01 12.52
CA GLN A 42 10.53 -0.56 12.71
C GLN A 42 9.20 0.17 12.75
N ASN A 43 9.11 1.29 13.48
CA ASN A 43 7.91 2.13 13.45
C ASN A 43 7.72 2.73 12.05
N THR A 44 6.50 2.71 11.55
CA THR A 44 6.13 3.48 10.35
C THR A 44 5.83 4.93 10.74
N PRO A 45 5.74 5.84 9.77
CA PRO A 45 4.91 7.03 9.92
C PRO A 45 3.44 6.68 10.14
N ASP A 46 2.63 7.68 10.47
CA ASP A 46 1.18 7.52 10.61
C ASP A 46 0.60 6.96 9.29
N LEU A 47 0.03 5.76 9.34
CA LEU A 47 -0.52 5.07 8.17
C LEU A 47 -1.91 5.59 7.77
N THR A 48 -2.51 6.45 8.59
CA THR A 48 -3.85 7.01 8.36
C THR A 48 -3.82 8.38 7.70
N GLN A 49 -2.63 9.00 7.62
CA GLN A 49 -2.45 10.33 7.06
C GLN A 49 -1.88 10.26 5.65
N PHE A 50 -2.26 11.24 4.83
CA PHE A 50 -1.59 11.53 3.57
C PHE A 50 -0.15 11.96 3.87
N ASN A 51 0.78 11.01 3.91
CA ASN A 51 2.20 11.29 3.93
C ASN A 51 2.92 10.32 2.99
N ASN A 52 3.76 10.86 2.11
CA ASN A 52 4.54 10.07 1.13
C ASN A 52 5.70 9.31 1.81
N ASN A 53 5.63 9.14 3.14
CA ASN A 53 6.70 8.60 3.95
C ASN A 53 6.45 7.16 4.41
N HIS A 54 5.48 6.43 3.85
CA HIS A 54 5.27 5.03 4.20
C HIS A 54 5.05 4.13 2.98
N ALA A 55 5.43 2.86 3.13
CA ALA A 55 5.36 1.81 2.10
C ALA A 55 4.01 1.68 1.39
N VAL A 56 2.92 2.00 2.11
CA VAL A 56 1.54 1.90 1.59
C VAL A 56 1.18 3.06 0.65
N TYR A 57 1.79 4.24 0.79
CA TYR A 57 1.34 5.43 0.06
C TYR A 57 1.73 5.38 -1.41
N LYS A 58 3.01 5.06 -1.69
CA LYS A 58 3.60 5.18 -3.02
C LYS A 58 2.82 4.38 -4.08
N PRO A 59 2.44 3.10 -3.84
CA PRO A 59 1.65 2.35 -4.83
C PRO A 59 0.20 2.84 -5.00
N LEU A 60 -0.26 3.75 -4.14
CA LEU A 60 -1.60 4.31 -4.19
C LEU A 60 -1.64 5.71 -4.78
N GLU A 61 -0.49 6.38 -4.92
CA GLU A 61 -0.42 7.81 -5.25
C GLU A 61 -1.16 8.15 -6.54
N HIS A 62 -1.14 7.25 -7.52
CA HIS A 62 -1.84 7.41 -8.80
C HIS A 62 -3.24 6.77 -8.82
N VAL A 63 -3.64 6.03 -7.79
CA VAL A 63 -5.02 5.57 -7.59
C VAL A 63 -5.86 6.68 -6.97
N ILE A 64 -5.28 7.38 -6.00
CA ILE A 64 -5.95 8.43 -5.21
C ILE A 64 -5.95 9.80 -5.87
N ALA A 65 -5.12 10.00 -6.91
CA ALA A 65 -5.01 11.23 -7.68
C ALA A 65 -5.02 10.93 -9.19
N ALA A 66 -5.46 11.88 -10.01
CA ALA A 66 -5.54 11.70 -11.45
C ALA A 66 -4.14 11.73 -12.10
N ASP A 67 -3.80 10.70 -12.87
CA ASP A 67 -2.63 10.66 -13.76
C ASP A 67 -3.01 9.89 -15.04
N ASN A 68 -2.81 10.53 -16.20
CA ASN A 68 -3.19 9.98 -17.51
C ASN A 68 -2.27 8.86 -18.01
N ARG A 69 -1.10 8.68 -17.39
CA ARG A 69 -0.17 7.59 -17.70
C ARG A 69 -0.41 6.37 -16.83
N ASN A 70 -1.25 6.50 -15.80
CA ASN A 70 -1.40 5.44 -14.81
C ASN A 70 -2.20 4.26 -15.36
N LYS A 71 -1.72 3.06 -15.05
CA LYS A 71 -2.40 1.79 -15.28
C LYS A 71 -2.41 1.02 -13.97
N PHE A 72 -3.59 0.80 -13.41
CA PHE A 72 -3.73 0.07 -12.15
C PHE A 72 -4.96 -0.82 -12.15
N ILE A 73 -4.91 -1.84 -11.29
CA ILE A 73 -6.02 -2.72 -10.95
C ILE A 73 -6.20 -2.65 -9.44
N ALA A 74 -7.36 -2.20 -8.99
CA ALA A 74 -7.76 -2.30 -7.60
C ALA A 74 -8.83 -3.39 -7.46
N TYR A 75 -8.65 -4.28 -6.50
CA TYR A 75 -9.60 -5.35 -6.20
C TYR A 75 -9.90 -5.36 -4.70
N ASN A 76 -11.18 -5.53 -4.34
CA ASN A 76 -11.61 -5.58 -2.96
C ASN A 76 -12.97 -6.28 -2.88
N ASN A 77 -13.16 -7.22 -1.95
CA ASN A 77 -14.46 -7.85 -1.73
C ASN A 77 -15.47 -6.91 -1.04
N ILE A 78 -15.01 -5.80 -0.49
CA ILE A 78 -15.81 -4.69 0.05
C ILE A 78 -15.20 -3.39 -0.48
N PRO A 79 -15.37 -3.06 -1.78
CA PRO A 79 -14.78 -1.85 -2.34
C PRO A 79 -15.46 -0.58 -1.79
N PRO A 80 -14.77 0.57 -1.80
CA PRO A 80 -15.38 1.84 -1.40
C PRO A 80 -16.54 2.20 -2.33
N ASP A 81 -17.65 2.65 -1.74
CA ASP A 81 -18.83 3.18 -2.43
C ASP A 81 -19.51 2.24 -3.44
N ILE A 82 -19.11 0.96 -3.50
CA ILE A 82 -19.70 -0.06 -4.37
C ILE A 82 -20.42 -1.10 -3.50
N PRO A 83 -21.72 -0.93 -3.23
CA PRO A 83 -22.47 -1.88 -2.41
C PRO A 83 -22.74 -3.19 -3.17
N LYS A 84 -22.98 -4.27 -2.42
CA LYS A 84 -23.49 -5.56 -2.92
C LYS A 84 -22.57 -6.31 -3.90
N VAL A 85 -21.26 -6.16 -3.79
CA VAL A 85 -20.30 -7.02 -4.52
C VAL A 85 -20.47 -8.48 -4.11
N LYS A 86 -20.65 -9.37 -5.11
CA LYS A 86 -20.66 -10.82 -4.92
C LYS A 86 -19.35 -11.39 -5.45
N THR A 87 -18.52 -11.93 -4.56
CA THR A 87 -17.24 -12.57 -4.90
C THR A 87 -17.04 -13.82 -4.07
N LYS A 88 -16.28 -14.80 -4.59
CA LYS A 88 -15.84 -15.99 -3.85
C LYS A 88 -14.58 -15.73 -3.03
N SER A 89 -13.86 -14.66 -3.30
CA SER A 89 -12.59 -14.31 -2.65
C SER A 89 -12.75 -13.16 -1.67
N ASN A 90 -12.03 -13.21 -0.55
CA ASN A 90 -11.95 -12.13 0.44
C ASN A 90 -10.73 -11.21 0.24
N ASN A 91 -9.97 -11.44 -0.83
CA ASN A 91 -8.73 -10.71 -1.12
C ASN A 91 -9.00 -9.25 -1.47
N LYS A 92 -8.02 -8.42 -1.13
CA LYS A 92 -8.00 -6.99 -1.43
C LYS A 92 -6.59 -6.54 -1.76
N GLY A 93 -6.45 -5.61 -2.68
CA GLY A 93 -5.16 -5.13 -3.10
C GLY A 93 -5.22 -4.19 -4.29
N VAL A 94 -4.04 -3.69 -4.63
CA VAL A 94 -3.80 -2.76 -5.71
C VAL A 94 -2.54 -3.21 -6.43
N LEU A 95 -2.64 -3.40 -7.73
CA LEU A 95 -1.53 -3.60 -8.64
C LEU A 95 -1.41 -2.35 -9.50
N MET A 96 -0.23 -1.76 -9.57
CA MET A 96 0.02 -0.50 -10.28
C MET A 96 1.28 -0.62 -11.12
N MET A 97 1.17 -0.29 -12.42
CA MET A 97 2.31 -0.29 -13.35
C MET A 97 3.15 0.98 -13.15
N ASN A 98 4.47 0.90 -13.29
CA ASN A 98 5.32 2.07 -13.21
C ASN A 98 5.24 2.88 -14.53
N PRO A 99 4.73 4.12 -14.53
CA PRO A 99 4.73 4.94 -15.74
C PRO A 99 6.12 5.46 -16.16
N GLY A 100 7.15 5.31 -15.33
CA GLY A 100 8.48 5.87 -15.54
C GLY A 100 9.63 4.85 -15.64
N ASN A 101 9.37 3.55 -15.52
CA ASN A 101 10.37 2.49 -15.70
C ASN A 101 9.73 1.31 -16.43
N GLU A 102 10.38 0.84 -17.47
CA GLU A 102 9.91 -0.32 -18.24
C GLU A 102 10.08 -1.59 -17.39
N ASP A 103 9.08 -2.47 -17.38
CA ASP A 103 9.07 -3.75 -16.65
C ASP A 103 9.13 -3.63 -15.10
N GLU A 104 8.49 -2.61 -14.51
CA GLU A 104 8.35 -2.46 -13.07
C GLU A 104 6.91 -2.17 -12.64
N ALA A 105 6.42 -2.87 -11.61
CA ALA A 105 5.11 -2.64 -11.02
C ALA A 105 5.15 -2.73 -9.49
N ALA A 106 4.20 -2.08 -8.83
CA ALA A 106 3.95 -2.24 -7.40
C ALA A 106 2.69 -3.05 -7.15
N TRP A 107 2.77 -3.98 -6.21
CA TRP A 107 1.63 -4.77 -5.75
C TRP A 107 1.46 -4.65 -4.23
N ILE A 108 0.35 -4.05 -3.80
CA ILE A 108 -0.10 -4.05 -2.42
C ILE A 108 -1.20 -5.09 -2.23
N VAL A 109 -1.05 -5.95 -1.23
CA VAL A 109 -2.14 -6.75 -0.66
C VAL A 109 -2.49 -6.16 0.71
N HIS A 110 -3.77 -5.99 1.00
CA HIS A 110 -4.21 -5.44 2.28
C HIS A 110 -5.48 -6.11 2.82
N THR A 111 -5.81 -5.78 4.06
CA THR A 111 -6.98 -6.32 4.79
C THR A 111 -8.12 -5.32 4.94
N ILE A 112 -7.92 -4.07 4.52
CA ILE A 112 -8.83 -2.94 4.79
C ILE A 112 -10.04 -2.93 3.83
N PRO A 113 -11.28 -3.05 4.32
CA PRO A 113 -12.48 -2.81 3.52
C PRO A 113 -12.65 -1.32 3.21
N GLY A 114 -13.23 -0.99 2.05
CA GLY A 114 -13.48 0.40 1.65
C GLY A 114 -12.22 1.18 1.26
N PHE A 115 -11.14 0.50 0.87
CA PHE A 115 -9.84 1.10 0.58
C PHE A 115 -9.17 0.47 -0.65
N PRO A 116 -8.36 1.23 -1.42
CA PRO A 116 -8.30 2.71 -1.44
C PRO A 116 -9.50 3.30 -2.16
N LYS A 117 -9.88 4.54 -1.84
CA LYS A 117 -10.90 5.28 -2.58
C LYS A 117 -10.24 6.04 -3.73
N ALA A 118 -10.65 5.74 -4.95
CA ALA A 118 -10.05 6.31 -6.15
C ALA A 118 -10.38 7.80 -6.30
N LEU A 119 -9.39 8.59 -6.74
CA LEU A 119 -9.54 10.02 -7.08
C LEU A 119 -10.04 10.94 -5.95
N THR A 120 -9.99 10.50 -4.68
CA THR A 120 -10.42 11.32 -3.53
C THR A 120 -9.30 11.63 -2.54
N GLY A 121 -8.05 11.46 -2.94
CA GLY A 121 -6.91 11.52 -2.02
C GLY A 121 -6.81 10.32 -1.09
N TYR A 122 -5.76 10.31 -0.26
CA TYR A 122 -5.51 9.22 0.68
C TYR A 122 -6.49 9.32 1.86
N VAL A 123 -7.45 8.39 1.91
CA VAL A 123 -8.43 8.31 2.98
C VAL A 123 -8.38 6.93 3.60
N PHE A 124 -7.85 6.84 4.82
CA PHE A 124 -7.95 5.64 5.62
C PHE A 124 -9.37 5.54 6.21
N PRO A 125 -10.10 4.42 6.02
CA PRO A 125 -11.49 4.33 6.48
C PRO A 125 -11.59 4.52 8.02
N PRO A 126 -12.38 5.49 8.52
CA PRO A 126 -12.44 5.77 9.96
C PRO A 126 -12.85 4.57 10.82
N ALA A 127 -13.77 3.74 10.32
CA ALA A 127 -14.22 2.52 11.00
C ALA A 127 -13.11 1.46 11.17
N GLU A 128 -12.02 1.58 10.41
CA GLU A 128 -10.91 0.65 10.38
C GLU A 128 -9.73 1.14 11.25
N ILE A 129 -9.77 2.37 11.78
CA ILE A 129 -8.73 2.90 12.69
C ILE A 129 -8.67 2.09 13.99
N GLN A 130 -9.83 1.66 14.51
CA GLN A 130 -9.92 0.86 15.73
C GLN A 130 -9.51 -0.60 15.54
N LYS A 131 -9.20 -1.03 14.31
CA LYS A 131 -8.89 -2.41 13.96
C LYS A 131 -7.43 -2.59 13.57
N GLY A 132 -6.98 -3.84 13.64
CA GLY A 132 -5.66 -4.24 13.17
C GLY A 132 -5.69 -4.53 11.67
N HIS A 133 -4.64 -4.14 10.96
CA HIS A 133 -4.52 -4.37 9.52
C HIS A 133 -3.12 -4.79 9.13
N LEU A 134 -3.06 -5.69 8.15
CA LEU A 134 -1.85 -6.10 7.46
C LEU A 134 -1.81 -5.48 6.06
N PHE A 135 -0.60 -5.08 5.65
CA PHE A 135 -0.23 -4.82 4.26
C PHE A 135 0.99 -5.65 3.89
N ILE A 136 1.01 -6.12 2.65
CA ILE A 136 2.20 -6.66 1.99
C ILE A 136 2.43 -5.75 0.78
N CYS A 137 3.62 -5.16 0.67
CA CYS A 137 3.98 -4.25 -0.41
C CYS A 137 5.15 -4.86 -1.18
N LEU A 138 4.98 -5.12 -2.47
CA LEU A 138 5.96 -5.74 -3.34
C LEU A 138 6.25 -4.82 -4.52
N THR A 139 7.51 -4.76 -4.92
CA THR A 139 7.91 -4.35 -6.27
C THR A 139 8.15 -5.63 -7.06
N ILE A 140 7.47 -5.76 -8.20
CA ILE A 140 7.52 -6.90 -9.10
C ILE A 140 7.84 -6.40 -10.51
N LYS A 141 8.20 -7.31 -11.40
CA LYS A 141 8.30 -7.00 -12.82
C LYS A 141 6.95 -7.07 -13.51
N GLU A 142 6.74 -6.29 -14.57
CA GLU A 142 5.50 -6.40 -15.35
C GLU A 142 5.41 -7.77 -16.04
N SER A 143 6.56 -8.28 -16.50
CA SER A 143 6.72 -9.62 -17.06
C SER A 143 6.38 -10.77 -16.10
N GLU A 144 6.28 -10.53 -14.78
CA GLU A 144 5.86 -11.52 -13.79
C GLU A 144 4.33 -11.58 -13.60
N ILE A 145 3.57 -10.64 -14.19
CA ILE A 145 2.12 -10.50 -13.98
C ILE A 145 1.33 -11.42 -14.91
N ASP A 146 1.72 -11.47 -16.19
CA ASP A 146 1.02 -12.19 -17.27
C ASP A 146 1.73 -13.48 -17.70
N ALA A 147 2.73 -13.95 -16.93
CA ALA A 147 3.52 -15.15 -17.23
C ALA A 147 2.76 -16.48 -17.06
#